data_AF-A0A401FKD4-F1
#
_entry.id   AF-A0A401FKD4-F1
#
_cell.length_a   1.000
_cell.length_b   1.000
_cell.length_c   1.000
_cell.angle_alpha   90.00
_cell.angle_beta   90.00
_cell.angle_gamma   90.00
#
_symmetry.space_group_name_H-M   'P 1'
#
loop_
_entity.id
_entity.type
_entity.pdbx_description
1 polymer ?
#
loop_
_entity_poly.entity_id
_entity_poly.type
_entity_poly.pdbx_seq_one_letter_code
_entity_poly.pdbx_strand_id
1 'polypeptide(L)' 'METAVGIIAEFNPFHNGHQYLVDQARKQSGATTVIAIMSGNWMQRGEPAFR' A
#
# COMPACT_ATOMS: atom_id res chain seq x y z
N MET A 1 -7.98 -21.42 4.34
CA MET A 1 -7.15 -20.55 5.20
C MET A 1 -7.18 -19.17 4.57
N GLU A 2 -7.56 -18.14 5.33
CA GLU A 2 -7.38 -16.77 4.87
C GLU A 2 -5.90 -16.43 4.87
N THR A 3 -5.42 -15.83 3.79
CA THR A 3 -4.02 -15.41 3.63
C THR A 3 -3.98 -13.92 3.31
N ALA A 4 -2.93 -13.26 3.77
CA ALA A 4 -2.73 -11.84 3.58
C ALA A 4 -1.42 -11.53 2.84
N VAL A 5 -1.43 -10.48 2.03
CA VAL A 5 -0.22 -9.88 1.43
C VAL A 5 0.02 -8.50 2.03
N GLY A 6 1.26 -8.25 2.43
CA GLY A 6 1.69 -6.98 3.01
C GLY A 6 2.23 -6.01 1.95
N ILE A 7 1.91 -4.73 2.08
CA ILE A 7 2.49 -3.62 1.30
C ILE A 7 3.06 -2.59 2.27
N ILE A 8 4.31 -2.20 2.10
CA ILE A 8 4.92 -1.05 2.81
C ILE A 8 4.81 0.16 1.87
N ALA A 9 4.10 1.20 2.29
CA ALA A 9 3.81 2.32 1.41
C ALA A 9 3.68 3.67 2.14
N GLU A 10 3.60 4.73 1.35
CA GLU A 10 3.34 6.09 1.82
C GLU A 10 2.04 6.66 1.26
N PHE A 11 1.66 6.23 0.04
CA PHE A 11 0.50 6.67 -0.72
C PHE A 11 0.21 8.17 -0.63
N ASN A 12 1.21 8.95 -1.04
CA ASN A 12 1.21 10.41 -0.89
C ASN A 12 1.16 11.16 -2.24
N PRO A 13 -0.01 11.36 -2.89
CA PRO A 13 -1.32 10.79 -2.57
C PRO A 13 -1.50 9.40 -3.19
N PHE A 14 -2.62 8.74 -2.90
CA PHE A 14 -2.99 7.52 -3.62
C PHE A 14 -3.30 7.84 -5.09
N HIS A 15 -2.71 7.10 -6.04
CA HIS A 15 -2.86 7.33 -7.49
C HIS A 15 -2.92 6.00 -8.24
N ASN A 16 -3.19 6.02 -9.55
CA ASN A 16 -3.42 4.80 -10.35
C ASN A 16 -2.29 3.76 -10.26
N GLY A 17 -1.03 4.19 -10.10
CA GLY A 17 0.09 3.27 -9.85
C GLY A 17 -0.05 2.46 -8.55
N HIS A 18 -0.61 3.05 -7.49
CA HIS A 18 -0.85 2.38 -6.21
C HIS A 18 -2.02 1.40 -6.31
N GLN A 19 -3.08 1.76 -7.06
CA GLN A 19 -4.18 0.83 -7.36
C GLN A 19 -3.65 -0.40 -8.10
N TYR A 20 -2.86 -0.19 -9.16
CA TYR A 20 -2.25 -1.27 -9.90
C TYR A 20 -1.36 -2.15 -9.00
N LEU A 21 -0.55 -1.55 -8.12
CA LEU A 21 0.25 -2.29 -7.12
C LEU A 21 -0.61 -3.19 -6.23
N VAL A 22 -1.71 -2.67 -5.67
CA VAL A 22 -2.64 -3.43 -4.81
C VAL A 22 -3.26 -4.60 -5.58
N ASP A 23 -3.72 -4.35 -6.81
CA ASP A 23 -4.34 -5.38 -7.65
C ASP A 23 -3.34 -6.48 -8.03
N GLN A 24 -2.11 -6.10 -8.37
CA GLN A 24 -1.04 -7.06 -8.65
C GLN A 24 -0.64 -7.85 -7.41
N ALA A 25 -0.50 -7.21 -6.25
CA ALA A 25 -0.15 -7.88 -5.01
C ALA A 25 -1.17 -8.97 -4.65
N ARG A 26 -2.47 -8.65 -4.76
CA ARG A 26 -3.55 -9.62 -4.56
C ARG A 26 -3.46 -10.77 -5.58
N LYS A 27 -3.32 -10.44 -6.87
CA LYS A 27 -3.29 -11.45 -7.95
C LYS A 27 -2.09 -12.40 -7.85
N GLN A 28 -0.90 -11.88 -7.53
CA GLN A 28 0.34 -12.67 -7.52
C GLN A 28 0.48 -13.52 -6.25
N SER A 29 0.01 -13.00 -5.10
CA SER A 29 0.06 -13.74 -3.84
C SER A 29 -1.05 -14.79 -3.70
N GLY A 30 -2.15 -14.64 -4.44
CA GLY A 30 -3.38 -15.42 -4.21
C GLY A 30 -4.04 -15.12 -2.86
N ALA A 31 -3.64 -14.03 -2.19
CA ALA A 31 -4.16 -13.65 -0.88
C ALA A 31 -5.59 -13.13 -0.97
N THR A 32 -6.41 -13.49 0.02
CA THR A 32 -7.78 -12.96 0.16
C THR A 32 -7.78 -11.54 0.72
N THR A 33 -6.71 -11.18 1.43
CA THR A 33 -6.58 -9.90 2.15
C THR A 33 -5.32 -9.16 1.72
N VAL A 34 -5.41 -7.84 1.56
CA VAL A 34 -4.25 -6.96 1.35
C VAL A 34 -4.14 -6.04 2.56
N ILE A 35 -2.97 -5.99 3.19
CA ILE A 35 -2.69 -5.14 4.35
C ILE A 35 -1.59 -4.16 3.98
N ALA A 36 -1.89 -2.87 4.02
CA ALA A 36 -0.90 -1.82 3.85
C ALA A 36 -0.44 -1.31 5.22
N ILE A 37 0.87 -1.33 5.47
CA ILE A 37 1.47 -0.56 6.55
C ILE A 37 2.03 0.72 5.96
N MET A 38 1.53 1.85 6.47
CA MET A 38 1.76 3.15 5.85
C MET A 38 2.50 4.11 6.75
N SER A 39 3.34 4.95 6.15
CA SER A 39 3.74 6.22 6.76
C SER A 39 2.50 7.01 7.18
N GLY A 40 2.57 7.67 8.34
CA GLY A 40 1.49 8.52 8.86
C GLY A 40 1.55 9.93 8.26
N ASN A 41 1.48 10.95 9.11
CA ASN A 41 1.52 12.35 8.68
C ASN A 41 2.90 12.82 8.15
N TRP A 42 3.95 12.02 8.36
CA TRP A 42 5.32 12.32 7.95
C TRP A 42 5.90 11.15 7.15
N MET A 43 6.52 11.47 6.02
CA MET A 43 7.04 10.51 5.06
C MET A 43 8.53 10.21 5.31
N GLN A 44 9.02 9.11 4.76
CA GLN A 44 10.41 8.66 4.81
C GLN A 44 11.38 9.71 4.25
N ARG A 45 10.92 10.51 3.28
CA ARG A 45 11.69 11.64 2.72
C ARG A 45 11.71 12.89 3.61
N GLY A 46 11.06 12.86 4.78
CA GLY A 46 11.00 13.98 5.74
C GLY A 46 9.96 15.05 5.39
N GLU A 47 9.15 14.84 4.36
CA GLU A 47 8.07 15.73 3.94
C GLU A 47 6.75 15.36 4.65
N PRO A 48 5.86 16.34 4.92
CA PRO A 48 4.52 16.04 5.40
C PRO A 48 3.69 15.32 4.33
N ALA A 49 2.75 14.49 4.75
CA ALA A 49 1.73 13.95 3.87
C ALA A 49 0.93 15.08 3.20
N PHE A 50 0.64 14.94 1.90
CA PHE A 50 -0.44 15.65 1.25
C PHE A 50 -1.75 15.30 1.97
N ARG A 51 -2.60 16.31 2.15
CA ARG A 51 -3.88 16.20 2.83
C ARG A 51 -4.98 15.79 1.88
#